data_AF-A0A7K0ZIM2-F1
#
_entry.id   AF-A0A7K0ZIM2-F1
#
_cell.length_a   1.000
_cell.length_b   1.000
_cell.length_c   1.000
_cell.angle_alpha   90.00
_cell.angle_beta   90.00
_cell.angle_gamma   90.00
#
_symmetry.space_group_name_H-M   'P 1'
#
loop_
_entity.id
_entity.type
_entity.pdbx_description
1 polymer ?
#
loop_
_entity_poly.entity_id
_entity_poly.type
_entity_poly.pdbx_seq_one_letter_code
_entity_poly.pdbx_strand_id
1 'polypeptide(L)'
;LVMILGLFWFTAKDQSELLTLENDQQHTVNVVGFRWAWGFNYLDEGVYTVGLPVGSGTTNEPATLVLPVNEKVRFELTSPDVIHSFWVPAFLFKMDVIPGKTNAFELTPDKVGTYVGKCAELCGVDHARMLFTVKVVERAEFDAYVADLKAKGQVGTLDTGRTTDAGQAPDERTL
;
A
#
# COMPACT_ATOMS: atom_id res chain seq x y z
N LEU A 1 -24.16 -1.85 30.58
CA LEU A 1 -23.70 -3.13 30.00
C LEU A 1 -24.40 -3.45 28.67
N VAL A 2 -25.73 -3.40 28.58
CA VAL A 2 -26.49 -3.72 27.33
C VAL A 2 -25.99 -2.92 26.11
N MET A 3 -25.83 -1.60 26.24
CA MET A 3 -25.28 -0.77 25.15
C MET A 3 -23.86 -1.19 24.72
N ILE A 4 -22.99 -1.52 25.69
CA ILE A 4 -21.60 -1.92 25.42
C ILE A 4 -21.58 -3.24 24.64
N LEU A 5 -22.39 -4.21 25.08
CA LEU A 5 -22.50 -5.50 24.40
C LEU A 5 -23.06 -5.36 22.99
N GLY A 6 -24.06 -4.48 22.81
CA GLY A 6 -24.60 -4.15 21.48
C GLY A 6 -23.53 -3.59 20.56
N LEU A 7 -22.85 -2.52 20.97
CA LEU A 7 -21.78 -1.89 20.17
C LEU A 7 -20.64 -2.87 19.87
N PHE A 8 -20.19 -3.63 20.88
CA PHE A 8 -19.14 -4.63 20.71
C PHE A 8 -19.51 -5.69 19.67
N TRP A 9 -20.76 -6.17 19.67
CA TRP A 9 -21.22 -7.17 18.71
C TRP A 9 -21.14 -6.64 17.27
N PHE A 10 -21.66 -5.43 17.02
CA PHE A 10 -21.56 -4.80 15.70
C PHE A 10 -20.10 -4.57 15.30
N THR A 11 -19.27 -4.03 16.20
CA THR A 11 -17.84 -3.82 15.92
C THR A 11 -17.12 -5.13 15.59
N ALA A 12 -17.33 -6.19 16.37
CA ALA A 12 -16.67 -7.47 16.14
C ALA A 12 -17.11 -8.12 14.83
N LYS A 13 -18.42 -8.05 14.50
CA LYS A 13 -18.96 -8.53 13.22
C LYS A 13 -18.33 -7.78 12.05
N ASP A 14 -18.42 -6.45 12.06
CA ASP A 14 -17.99 -5.61 10.94
C ASP A 14 -16.46 -5.70 10.76
N GLN A 15 -15.70 -5.73 11.85
CA GLN A 15 -14.24 -5.94 11.76
C GLN A 15 -13.90 -7.30 11.15
N SER A 16 -14.60 -8.37 11.53
CA SER A 16 -14.37 -9.69 10.96
C SER A 16 -14.72 -9.73 9.47
N GLU A 17 -15.80 -9.08 9.07
CA GLU A 17 -16.25 -9.02 7.67
C GLU A 17 -15.24 -8.25 6.82
N LEU A 18 -14.81 -7.06 7.26
CA LEU A 18 -13.84 -6.22 6.55
C LEU A 18 -12.42 -6.81 6.46
N LEU A 19 -12.04 -7.67 7.41
CA LEU A 19 -10.71 -8.31 7.42
C LEU A 19 -10.70 -9.71 6.78
N THR A 20 -11.84 -10.21 6.33
CA THR A 20 -11.89 -11.49 5.61
C THR A 20 -11.29 -11.30 4.22
N LEU A 21 -10.42 -12.23 3.82
CA LEU A 21 -9.86 -12.28 2.47
C LEU A 21 -10.64 -13.31 1.66
N GLU A 22 -11.39 -12.86 0.66
CA GLU A 22 -12.20 -13.72 -0.20
C GLU A 22 -11.35 -14.38 -1.29
N ASN A 23 -10.19 -13.80 -1.62
CA ASN A 23 -9.24 -14.29 -2.63
C ASN A 23 -9.80 -14.34 -4.06
N ASP A 24 -10.82 -13.54 -4.36
CA ASP A 24 -11.47 -13.37 -5.67
C ASP A 24 -11.13 -12.00 -6.31
N GLN A 25 -10.07 -11.36 -5.84
CA GLN A 25 -9.57 -10.09 -6.38
C GLN A 25 -9.16 -10.21 -7.86
N GLN A 26 -9.28 -9.11 -8.60
CA GLN A 26 -8.74 -9.00 -9.96
C GLN A 26 -7.27 -8.58 -9.96
N HIS A 27 -6.83 -7.88 -8.91
CA HIS A 27 -5.50 -7.30 -8.81
C HIS A 27 -4.89 -7.51 -7.44
N THR A 28 -3.59 -7.77 -7.40
CA THR A 28 -2.80 -7.90 -6.19
C THR A 28 -1.69 -6.87 -6.19
N VAL A 29 -1.75 -5.95 -5.23
CA VAL A 29 -0.75 -4.90 -5.04
C VAL A 29 0.02 -5.16 -3.75
N ASN A 30 1.31 -5.45 -3.85
CA ASN A 30 2.17 -5.40 -2.69
C ASN A 30 2.61 -3.95 -2.43
N VAL A 31 2.18 -3.42 -1.28
CA VAL A 31 2.55 -2.10 -0.78
C VAL A 31 3.79 -2.25 0.09
N VAL A 32 4.85 -1.56 -0.30
CA VAL A 32 6.12 -1.57 0.42
C VAL A 32 6.33 -0.23 1.11
N GLY A 33 6.30 -0.22 2.44
CA GLY A 33 6.66 0.94 3.25
C GLY A 33 8.12 0.86 3.66
N PHE A 34 8.94 1.84 3.29
CA PHE A 34 10.37 1.89 3.66
C PHE A 34 10.79 3.32 3.98
N ARG A 35 11.88 3.53 4.70
CA ARG A 35 12.34 4.86 5.12
C ARG A 35 12.78 5.69 3.89
N TRP A 36 12.11 6.80 3.55
CA TRP A 36 10.82 7.31 4.04
C TRP A 36 9.87 7.56 2.85
N ALA A 37 9.62 6.52 2.08
CA ALA A 37 8.82 6.52 0.88
C ALA A 37 8.01 5.21 0.72
N TRP A 38 7.25 5.16 -0.36
CA TRP A 38 6.38 4.03 -0.69
C TRP A 38 6.76 3.44 -2.04
N GLY A 39 6.64 2.12 -2.13
CA GLY A 39 6.67 1.36 -3.37
C GLY A 39 5.37 0.58 -3.54
N PHE A 40 4.92 0.42 -4.79
CA PHE A 40 3.76 -0.39 -5.13
C PHE A 40 4.15 -1.38 -6.22
N ASN A 41 4.08 -2.66 -5.89
CA ASN A 41 4.31 -3.78 -6.79
C ASN A 41 2.96 -4.30 -7.26
N TYR A 42 2.67 -4.17 -8.55
CA TYR A 42 1.48 -4.73 -9.19
C TYR A 42 1.81 -6.15 -9.63
N LEU A 43 1.50 -7.13 -8.76
CA LEU A 43 2.03 -8.49 -8.88
C LEU A 43 1.45 -9.23 -10.09
N ASP A 44 0.17 -9.00 -10.41
CA ASP A 44 -0.50 -9.61 -11.55
C ASP A 44 -0.03 -8.98 -12.89
N GLU A 45 0.27 -7.68 -12.88
CA GLU A 45 0.73 -6.94 -14.06
C GLU A 45 2.24 -7.07 -14.31
N GLY A 46 2.99 -7.46 -13.28
CA GLY A 46 4.45 -7.58 -13.29
C GLY A 46 5.15 -6.24 -13.47
N VAL A 47 4.66 -5.19 -12.79
CA VAL A 47 5.27 -3.84 -12.81
C VAL A 47 5.33 -3.25 -11.42
N TYR A 48 6.17 -2.24 -11.25
CA TYR A 48 6.26 -1.51 -9.99
C TYR A 48 6.35 -0.01 -10.19
N THR A 49 6.05 0.71 -9.12
CA THR A 49 6.29 2.14 -8.99
C THR A 49 6.92 2.41 -7.63
N VAL A 50 7.73 3.44 -7.55
CA VAL A 50 8.42 3.83 -6.32
C VAL A 50 8.53 5.35 -6.30
N GLY A 51 8.33 5.93 -5.12
CA GLY A 51 8.43 7.37 -4.93
C GLY A 51 9.56 7.77 -4.00
N LEU A 52 9.62 9.06 -3.73
CA LEU A 52 10.50 9.67 -2.74
C LEU A 52 9.69 10.46 -1.72
N PRO A 53 10.28 10.82 -0.56
CA PRO A 53 9.63 11.71 0.39
C PRO A 53 9.30 13.06 -0.27
N VAL A 54 8.15 13.64 0.09
CA VAL A 54 7.73 14.96 -0.41
C VAL A 54 8.77 16.02 -0.04
N GLY A 55 9.07 16.92 -0.97
CA GLY A 55 10.07 17.97 -0.76
C GLY A 55 11.51 17.47 -0.77
N SER A 56 11.78 16.32 -1.38
CA SER A 56 13.16 15.84 -1.63
C SER A 56 13.93 16.67 -2.67
N GLY A 57 13.28 17.64 -3.33
CA GLY A 57 13.92 18.53 -4.30
C GLY A 57 14.23 17.88 -5.66
N THR A 58 13.78 16.65 -5.88
CA THR A 58 13.90 15.95 -7.17
C THR A 58 12.60 16.06 -7.96
N THR A 59 12.66 15.77 -9.27
CA THR A 59 11.45 15.67 -10.12
C THR A 59 10.59 14.44 -9.80
N ASN A 60 11.09 13.52 -8.97
CA ASN A 60 10.38 12.33 -8.54
C ASN A 60 9.57 12.66 -7.29
N GLU A 61 8.34 13.10 -7.55
CA GLU A 61 7.24 13.34 -6.60
C GLU A 61 6.82 12.07 -5.84
N PRO A 62 5.94 12.16 -4.82
CA PRO A 62 5.56 10.99 -4.03
C PRO A 62 4.98 9.86 -4.89
N ALA A 63 5.13 8.63 -4.43
CA ALA A 63 4.68 7.45 -5.15
C ALA A 63 3.19 7.56 -5.50
N THR A 64 2.80 7.12 -6.69
CA THR A 64 1.40 7.09 -7.11
C THR A 64 0.92 5.65 -7.23
N LEU A 65 -0.04 5.26 -6.39
CA LEU A 65 -0.82 4.05 -6.51
C LEU A 65 -1.98 4.31 -7.47
N VAL A 66 -2.12 3.52 -8.52
CA VAL A 66 -3.22 3.63 -9.49
C VAL A 66 -4.08 2.37 -9.38
N LEU A 67 -5.38 2.52 -9.21
CA LEU A 67 -6.34 1.44 -9.02
C LEU A 67 -7.47 1.56 -10.04
N PRO A 68 -7.93 0.47 -10.65
CA PRO A 68 -9.13 0.49 -11.48
C PRO A 68 -10.39 0.54 -10.60
N VAL A 69 -11.35 1.39 -10.99
CA VAL A 69 -12.64 1.52 -10.30
C VAL A 69 -13.50 0.26 -10.48
N ASN A 70 -14.29 -0.08 -9.46
CA ASN A 70 -15.19 -1.24 -9.39
C ASN A 70 -14.52 -2.60 -9.49
N GLU A 71 -13.22 -2.67 -9.21
CA GLU A 71 -12.46 -3.91 -9.26
C GLU A 71 -11.76 -4.14 -7.93
N LYS A 72 -11.94 -5.35 -7.38
CA LYS A 72 -11.41 -5.73 -6.09
C LYS A 72 -9.90 -5.88 -6.20
N VAL A 73 -9.21 -5.21 -5.28
CA VAL A 73 -7.76 -5.22 -5.16
C VAL A 73 -7.38 -5.81 -3.80
N ARG A 74 -6.51 -6.82 -3.81
CA ARG A 74 -5.83 -7.32 -2.61
C ARG A 74 -4.57 -6.51 -2.38
N PHE A 75 -4.41 -5.99 -1.18
CA PHE A 75 -3.22 -5.29 -0.74
C PHE A 75 -2.41 -6.19 0.17
N GLU A 76 -1.14 -6.40 -0.15
CA GLU A 76 -0.18 -7.10 0.71
C GLU A 76 0.84 -6.10 1.23
N LEU A 77 0.92 -5.94 2.55
CA LEU A 77 1.72 -4.90 3.19
C LEU A 77 3.01 -5.50 3.72
N THR A 78 4.14 -5.01 3.21
CA THR A 78 5.47 -5.43 3.66
C THR A 78 6.37 -4.24 3.93
N SER A 79 7.28 -4.39 4.89
CA SER A 79 8.31 -3.39 5.19
C SER A 79 9.66 -4.08 5.28
N PRO A 80 10.71 -3.55 4.63
CA PRO A 80 12.05 -4.03 4.83
C PRO A 80 12.68 -3.47 6.11
N ASP A 81 12.19 -2.40 6.72
CA ASP A 81 12.95 -1.70 7.77
C ASP A 81 12.24 -1.57 9.12
N VAL A 82 11.41 -0.54 9.27
CA VAL A 82 10.71 -0.19 10.50
C VAL A 82 9.21 -0.34 10.29
N ILE A 83 8.45 -0.21 11.36
CA ILE A 83 6.99 -0.21 11.27
C ILE A 83 6.55 1.08 10.56
N HIS A 84 5.64 0.93 9.60
CA HIS A 84 4.87 2.01 8.99
C HIS A 84 3.39 1.68 9.15
N SER A 85 2.50 2.55 8.66
CA SER A 85 1.08 2.23 8.59
C SER A 85 0.47 2.83 7.34
N PHE A 86 -0.03 1.98 6.45
CA PHE A 86 -0.63 2.37 5.20
C PHE A 86 -2.02 2.91 5.47
N TRP A 87 -2.24 4.19 5.16
CA TRP A 87 -3.52 4.84 5.38
C TRP A 87 -3.96 5.69 4.20
N VAL A 88 -5.15 5.41 3.69
CA VAL A 88 -5.89 6.26 2.75
C VAL A 88 -7.13 6.76 3.47
N PRO A 89 -7.14 8.00 4.02
CA PRO A 89 -8.26 8.52 4.79
C PRO A 89 -9.61 8.45 4.07
N ALA A 90 -9.62 8.68 2.75
CA ALA A 90 -10.84 8.61 1.95
C ALA A 90 -11.45 7.20 1.88
N PHE A 91 -10.65 6.15 2.11
CA PHE A 91 -11.11 4.76 2.16
C PHE A 91 -11.50 4.34 3.58
N LEU A 92 -11.35 5.23 4.59
CA LEU A 92 -11.62 4.97 6.00
C LEU A 92 -10.88 3.74 6.58
N PHE A 93 -9.86 3.25 5.88
CA PHE A 93 -9.14 2.03 6.23
C PHE A 93 -7.66 2.30 6.38
N LYS A 94 -7.07 1.76 7.45
CA LYS A 94 -5.63 1.75 7.67
C LYS A 94 -5.19 0.36 8.13
N MET A 95 -3.96 0.01 7.83
CA MET A 95 -3.35 -1.20 8.33
C MET A 95 -1.84 -1.05 8.44
N ASP A 96 -1.28 -1.58 9.52
CA ASP A 96 0.14 -1.45 9.81
C ASP A 96 0.98 -2.30 8.86
N VAL A 97 2.14 -1.77 8.51
CA VAL A 97 3.15 -2.40 7.66
C VAL A 97 4.30 -2.80 8.57
N ILE A 98 4.43 -4.09 8.86
CA ILE A 98 5.29 -4.60 9.93
C ILE A 98 6.41 -5.44 9.32
N PRO A 99 7.69 -5.14 9.61
CA PRO A 99 8.79 -5.99 9.16
C PRO A 99 8.64 -7.44 9.63
N GLY A 100 8.84 -8.39 8.71
CA GLY A 100 8.71 -9.83 8.99
C GLY A 100 7.28 -10.34 9.17
N LYS A 101 6.26 -9.52 8.86
CA LYS A 101 4.86 -9.94 8.83
C LYS A 101 4.14 -9.33 7.63
N THR A 102 3.66 -10.18 6.74
CA THR A 102 2.76 -9.76 5.65
C THR A 102 1.35 -9.61 6.18
N ASN A 103 0.91 -8.36 6.39
CA ASN A 103 -0.50 -8.06 6.61
C ASN A 103 -1.21 -7.92 5.26
N ALA A 104 -2.50 -8.29 5.17
CA ALA A 104 -3.26 -8.17 3.93
C ALA A 104 -4.71 -7.76 4.18
N PHE A 105 -5.30 -7.10 3.19
CA PHE A 105 -6.72 -6.76 3.15
C PHE A 105 -7.20 -6.64 1.69
N GLU A 106 -8.50 -6.68 1.47
CA GLU A 106 -9.12 -6.48 0.15
C GLU A 106 -9.99 -5.22 0.17
N LEU A 107 -10.00 -4.49 -0.94
CA LEU A 107 -10.85 -3.32 -1.12
C LEU A 107 -11.24 -3.16 -2.59
N THR A 108 -12.50 -2.76 -2.83
CA THR A 108 -12.99 -2.39 -4.16
C THR A 108 -13.22 -0.88 -4.18
N PRO A 109 -12.40 -0.09 -4.89
CA PRO A 109 -12.62 1.35 -4.98
C PRO A 109 -13.82 1.63 -5.89
N ASP A 110 -14.80 2.38 -5.42
CA ASP A 110 -16.11 2.56 -6.07
C ASP A 110 -16.29 3.93 -6.75
N LYS A 111 -15.28 4.80 -6.64
CA LYS A 111 -15.34 6.17 -7.14
C LYS A 111 -14.03 6.60 -7.76
N VAL A 112 -14.08 7.05 -9.02
CA VAL A 112 -12.95 7.67 -9.72
C VAL A 112 -12.55 8.96 -9.02
N GLY A 113 -11.25 9.17 -8.89
CA GLY A 113 -10.72 10.37 -8.23
C GLY A 113 -9.24 10.25 -7.87
N THR A 114 -8.72 11.36 -7.34
CA THR A 114 -7.37 11.40 -6.75
C THR A 114 -7.52 11.60 -5.24
N TYR A 115 -6.84 10.75 -4.48
CA TYR A 115 -6.85 10.72 -3.03
C TYR A 115 -5.43 10.81 -2.49
N VAL A 116 -5.31 11.24 -1.25
CA VAL A 116 -4.03 11.32 -0.55
C VAL A 116 -3.90 10.10 0.34
N GLY A 117 -2.75 9.46 0.28
CA GLY A 117 -2.30 8.46 1.22
C GLY A 117 -1.14 8.99 2.07
N LYS A 118 -0.99 8.44 3.28
CA LYS A 118 0.08 8.82 4.19
C LYS A 118 0.47 7.68 5.12
N CYS A 119 1.69 7.78 5.65
CA CYS A 119 2.10 6.97 6.80
C CYS A 119 1.35 7.42 8.06
N ALA A 120 0.79 6.46 8.80
CA ALA A 120 0.03 6.70 10.03
C ALA A 120 0.72 6.20 11.32
N GLU A 121 1.95 5.70 11.21
CA GLU A 121 2.77 5.22 12.33
C GLU A 121 4.15 5.89 12.31
N LEU A 122 4.62 6.37 13.45
CA LEU A 122 5.86 7.16 13.52
C LEU A 122 7.06 6.31 13.09
N CYS A 123 7.60 6.61 11.90
CA CYS A 123 8.66 5.81 11.26
C CYS A 123 10.01 6.53 11.11
N GLY A 124 10.20 7.65 11.82
CA GLY A 124 11.48 8.39 11.90
C GLY A 124 11.41 9.83 11.38
N VAL A 125 12.58 10.37 11.00
CA VAL A 125 12.77 11.82 10.79
C VAL A 125 11.91 12.42 9.68
N ASP A 126 11.63 11.64 8.63
CA ASP A 126 10.82 12.09 7.49
C ASP A 126 9.42 11.50 7.47
N HIS A 127 8.93 11.00 8.61
CA HIS A 127 7.60 10.43 8.76
C HIS A 127 6.50 11.35 8.19
N ALA A 128 6.55 12.64 8.50
CA ALA A 128 5.56 13.62 8.04
C ALA A 128 5.58 13.85 6.52
N ARG A 129 6.67 13.49 5.83
CA ARG A 129 6.85 13.66 4.38
C ARG A 129 6.53 12.39 3.59
N MET A 130 6.21 11.31 4.30
CA MET A 130 5.95 9.98 3.74
C MET A 130 4.51 9.87 3.21
N LEU A 131 4.21 10.71 2.22
CA LEU A 131 2.92 10.79 1.52
C LEU A 131 2.97 9.99 0.21
N PHE A 132 1.81 9.57 -0.25
CA PHE A 132 1.61 8.98 -1.58
C PHE A 132 0.29 9.46 -2.17
N THR A 133 0.17 9.36 -3.49
CA THR A 133 -1.07 9.66 -4.20
C THR A 133 -1.77 8.34 -4.54
N VAL A 134 -3.09 8.32 -4.43
CA VAL A 134 -3.91 7.22 -4.96
C VAL A 134 -4.78 7.78 -6.07
N LYS A 135 -4.72 7.19 -7.26
CA LYS A 135 -5.60 7.50 -8.38
C LYS A 135 -6.52 6.32 -8.62
N VAL A 136 -7.81 6.50 -8.42
CA VAL A 136 -8.82 5.54 -8.86
C VAL A 136 -9.28 5.98 -10.25
N VAL A 137 -9.12 5.11 -11.23
CA VAL A 137 -9.27 5.44 -12.66
C VAL A 137 -10.12 4.40 -13.37
N GLU A 138 -10.54 4.71 -14.59
CA GLU A 138 -11.19 3.73 -15.46
C GLU A 138 -10.19 2.67 -15.95
N ARG A 139 -10.69 1.46 -16.28
CA ARG A 139 -9.87 0.33 -16.73
C ARG A 139 -8.86 0.72 -17.82
N ALA A 140 -9.28 1.46 -18.84
CA ALA A 140 -8.41 1.86 -19.95
C ALA A 140 -7.24 2.75 -19.52
N GLU A 141 -7.44 3.60 -18.51
CA GLU A 141 -6.37 4.44 -17.96
C GLU A 141 -5.41 3.63 -17.08
N PHE A 142 -5.93 2.65 -16.33
CA PHE A 142 -5.10 1.70 -15.59
C PHE A 142 -4.20 0.89 -16.54
N ASP A 143 -4.76 0.34 -17.62
CA ASP A 143 -4.00 -0.43 -18.60
C ASP A 143 -2.91 0.43 -19.28
N ALA A 144 -3.24 1.68 -19.61
CA ALA A 144 -2.28 2.64 -20.16
C ALA A 144 -1.16 2.97 -19.16
N TYR A 145 -1.49 3.12 -17.88
CA TYR A 145 -0.51 3.33 -16.82
C TYR A 145 0.43 2.13 -16.66
N VAL A 146 -0.10 0.91 -16.67
CA VAL A 146 0.72 -0.32 -16.63
C VAL A 146 1.66 -0.40 -17.84
N ALA A 147 1.17 -0.06 -19.04
CA ALA A 147 1.99 -0.03 -20.25
C ALA A 147 3.11 1.03 -20.17
N ASP A 148 2.83 2.20 -19.60
CA ASP A 148 3.82 3.27 -19.38
C ASP A 148 4.92 2.83 -18.39
N LEU A 149 4.57 2.15 -17.29
CA LEU A 149 5.55 1.58 -16.37
C LEU A 149 6.47 0.56 -17.09
N LYS A 150 5.90 -0.30 -17.94
CA LYS A 150 6.67 -1.24 -18.77
C LYS A 150 7.62 -0.50 -19.71
N ALA A 151 7.15 0.56 -20.37
CA ALA A 151 7.96 1.37 -21.27
C ALA A 151 9.12 2.10 -20.55
N LYS A 152 8.92 2.45 -19.27
CA LYS A 152 9.96 3.01 -18.38
C LYS A 152 10.93 1.98 -17.81
N GLY A 153 10.73 0.69 -18.13
CA GLY A 153 11.56 -0.40 -17.60
C GLY A 153 11.26 -0.78 -16.16
N GLN A 154 10.15 -0.31 -15.58
CA GLN A 154 9.73 -0.62 -14.21
C GLN A 154 8.96 -1.95 -14.17
N VAL A 155 9.64 -3.01 -14.60
CA VAL A 155 9.08 -4.36 -14.75
C VAL A 155 9.53 -5.27 -13.61
N GLY A 156 8.71 -6.29 -13.33
CA GLY A 156 8.90 -7.19 -12.21
C GLY A 156 8.46 -6.56 -10.89
N THR A 157 9.15 -6.92 -9.81
CA THR A 157 8.89 -6.43 -8.46
C THR A 157 10.06 -5.59 -7.98
N LEU A 158 9.76 -4.47 -7.31
CA LEU A 158 10.75 -3.72 -6.54
C LEU A 158 11.38 -4.64 -5.50
N ASP A 159 12.63 -5.00 -5.72
CA ASP A 159 13.42 -5.76 -4.75
C ASP A 159 13.87 -4.82 -3.63
N THR A 160 13.28 -4.99 -2.45
CA THR A 160 13.67 -4.26 -1.24
C THR A 160 14.65 -5.05 -0.36
N GLY A 161 15.13 -6.20 -0.86
CA GLY A 161 16.12 -7.05 -0.20
C GLY A 161 15.59 -7.84 1.00
N ARG A 162 14.28 -7.83 1.28
CA ARG A 162 13.69 -8.45 2.49
C ARG A 162 12.29 -9.06 2.27
N THR A 163 12.06 -9.70 1.15
CA THR A 163 10.78 -10.35 0.78
C THR A 163 10.54 -11.73 1.44
N THR A 164 11.30 -12.09 2.49
CA THR A 164 11.13 -13.37 3.19
C THR A 164 10.89 -13.18 4.68
N ASP A 165 9.92 -13.91 5.24
CA ASP A 165 9.62 -14.00 6.69
C ASP A 165 10.75 -14.61 7.54
N ALA A 166 11.90 -14.93 6.93
CA ALA A 166 13.11 -15.32 7.63
C ALA A 166 13.69 -14.08 8.33
N GLY A 167 13.31 -13.89 9.60
CA GLY A 167 13.84 -12.86 10.47
C GLY A 167 15.37 -12.90 10.51
N GLN A 168 16.00 -12.04 9.73
CA GLN A 168 17.42 -11.74 9.83
C GLN A 168 17.57 -10.23 9.87
N ALA A 169 18.10 -9.72 10.98
CA ALA A 169 18.49 -8.34 11.12
C ALA A 169 19.70 -8.07 10.22
N PRO A 170 19.63 -7.16 9.24
CA PRO A 170 20.81 -6.87 8.46
C PRO A 170 21.61 -5.79 9.16
N ASP A 171 22.88 -6.12 9.35
CA ASP A 171 23.98 -5.20 9.41
C ASP A 171 23.72 -3.95 8.54
N GLU A 172 23.79 -2.82 9.24
CA GLU A 172 23.57 -1.50 8.71
C GLU A 172 24.51 -1.17 7.54
N ARG A 173 23.94 -0.51 6.52
CA ARG A 173 24.58 0.38 5.54
C ARG A 173 25.46 -0.28 4.47
N THR A 174 24.92 -0.27 3.25
CA THR A 174 25.69 0.18 2.08
C THR A 174 24.85 1.16 1.24
N LEU A 175 24.91 2.43 1.66
CA LEU A 175 25.26 3.52 0.75
C LEU A 175 26.69 3.92 1.09
#